data_AF-A0A8H3F8A0-F1
#
_entry.id   AF-A0A8H3F8A0-F1
#
_cell.length_a   1.000
_cell.length_b   1.000
_cell.length_c   1.000
_cell.angle_alpha   90.00
_cell.angle_beta   90.00
_cell.angle_gamma   90.00
#
_symmetry.space_group_name_H-M   'P 1'
#
loop_
_entity.id
_entity.type
_entity.pdbx_description
1 polymer ?
#
loop_
_entity_poly.entity_id
_entity_poly.type
_entity_poly.pdbx_seq_one_letter_code
_entity_poly.pdbx_strand_id
1 'polypeptide(L)'
;MEMVAEVNVLAEKAGLGATNAQRLIEVFPKAASMLCSKRMNGGEYYQGQPMAEVSLARALAAKVLNLAKRLTVSLPVYEVAVNHLAVADKLAGPEGEITGIYGAVRVESGLGFQNSGK
;
A
#
# COMPACT_ATOMS: atom_id res chain seq x y z
N MET A 1 -1.59 -2.25 -13.36
CA MET A 1 -2.80 -2.19 -14.21
C MET A 1 -4.04 -2.40 -13.34
N GLU A 2 -4.14 -3.49 -12.58
CA GLU A 2 -5.28 -3.74 -11.67
C GLU A 2 -5.60 -2.59 -10.69
N MET A 3 -4.63 -2.10 -9.92
CA MET A 3 -4.84 -0.96 -9.02
C MET A 3 -5.39 0.29 -9.74
N VAL A 4 -4.95 0.52 -10.99
CA VAL A 4 -5.44 1.64 -11.81
C VAL A 4 -6.90 1.41 -12.21
N ALA A 5 -7.29 0.18 -12.55
CA ALA A 5 -8.68 -0.16 -12.85
C ALA A 5 -9.58 0.05 -11.62
N GLU A 6 -9.16 -0.47 -10.46
CA GLU A 6 -9.88 -0.32 -9.19
C GLU A 6 -10.11 1.15 -8.80
N VAL A 7 -9.06 1.98 -8.88
CA VAL A 7 -9.15 3.41 -8.56
C VAL A 7 -10.08 4.16 -9.52
N ASN A 8 -10.06 3.84 -10.81
CA ASN A 8 -10.94 4.48 -11.79
C ASN A 8 -12.42 4.14 -11.54
N VAL A 9 -12.74 2.86 -11.28
CA VAL A 9 -14.12 2.45 -10.96
C VAL A 9 -14.59 3.07 -9.64
N LEU A 10 -13.73 3.14 -8.63
CA LEU A 10 -14.05 3.82 -7.37
C LEU A 10 -14.36 5.30 -7.60
N ALA A 11 -13.56 5.99 -8.40
CA ALA A 11 -13.76 7.41 -8.69
C ALA A 11 -15.02 7.68 -9.50
N GLU A 12 -15.35 6.80 -10.46
CA GLU A 12 -16.61 6.86 -11.21
C GLU A 12 -17.81 6.73 -10.26
N LYS A 13 -17.82 5.71 -9.41
CA LYS A 13 -18.91 5.45 -8.46
C LYS A 13 -19.00 6.50 -7.36
N ALA A 14 -17.91 7.18 -7.04
CA ALA A 14 -17.86 8.28 -6.08
C ALA A 14 -18.31 9.63 -6.67
N GLY A 15 -18.62 9.70 -7.97
CA GLY A 15 -18.98 10.96 -8.65
C GLY A 15 -17.82 11.92 -8.83
N LEU A 16 -16.57 11.44 -8.71
CA LEU A 16 -15.36 12.26 -8.89
C LEU A 16 -15.00 12.43 -10.37
N GLY A 17 -15.41 11.49 -11.22
CA GLY A 17 -15.14 11.50 -12.66
C GLY A 17 -13.70 11.10 -13.02
N ALA A 18 -13.52 10.62 -14.26
CA ALA A 18 -12.25 10.06 -14.74
C ALA A 18 -11.08 11.07 -14.71
N THR A 19 -11.35 12.37 -14.93
CA THR A 19 -10.29 13.40 -14.91
C THR A 19 -9.67 13.59 -13.53
N ASN A 20 -10.46 13.54 -12.46
CA ASN A 20 -9.95 13.68 -11.09
C ASN A 20 -9.23 12.40 -10.64
N ALA A 21 -9.73 11.24 -11.05
CA ALA A 21 -9.04 9.96 -10.84
C ALA A 21 -7.67 9.96 -11.51
N GLN A 22 -7.61 10.39 -12.77
CA GLN A 22 -6.39 10.47 -13.56
C GLN A 22 -5.35 11.40 -12.91
N ARG A 23 -5.75 12.57 -12.44
CA ARG A 23 -4.85 13.48 -11.70
C ARG A 23 -4.31 12.85 -10.43
N LEU A 24 -5.13 12.13 -9.66
CA LEU A 24 -4.67 11.44 -8.46
C LEU A 24 -3.64 10.36 -8.81
N ILE A 25 -3.91 9.54 -9.83
CA ILE A 25 -3.00 8.50 -10.31
C ILE A 25 -1.66 9.08 -10.78
N GLU A 26 -1.69 10.23 -11.46
CA GLU A 26 -0.48 10.93 -11.94
C GLU A 26 0.41 11.42 -10.78
N VAL A 27 -0.17 11.71 -9.61
CA VAL A 27 0.54 12.19 -8.42
C VAL A 27 1.10 11.03 -7.57
N PHE A 28 0.61 9.79 -7.73
CA PHE A 28 0.75 8.73 -6.73
C PHE A 28 1.74 7.58 -6.97
N PRO A 29 2.99 7.71 -7.48
CA PRO A 29 3.67 8.54 -8.47
C PRO A 29 4.27 7.68 -9.62
N LYS A 30 4.66 8.31 -10.73
CA LYS A 30 5.51 7.72 -11.81
C LYS A 30 6.91 7.23 -11.34
N ALA A 31 7.28 7.45 -10.08
CA ALA A 31 8.61 7.14 -9.51
C ALA A 31 8.60 6.12 -8.35
N ALA A 32 7.44 5.62 -7.91
CA ALA A 32 7.40 4.74 -6.73
C ALA A 32 8.04 3.37 -6.96
N SER A 33 7.93 2.77 -8.14
CA SER A 33 8.39 1.39 -8.33
C SER A 33 9.91 1.24 -8.15
N MET A 34 10.71 2.12 -8.75
CA MET A 34 12.16 2.10 -8.58
C MET A 34 12.61 2.52 -7.19
N LEU A 35 11.98 3.55 -6.60
CA LEU A 35 12.30 4.00 -5.25
C LEU A 35 11.97 2.91 -4.22
N CYS A 36 10.77 2.35 -4.27
CA CYS A 36 10.35 1.25 -3.41
C CYS A 36 11.27 0.03 -3.56
N SER A 37 11.62 -0.37 -4.80
CA SER A 37 12.50 -1.52 -5.02
C SER A 37 13.88 -1.32 -4.38
N LYS A 38 14.48 -0.13 -4.49
CA LYS A 38 15.75 0.19 -3.81
C LYS A 38 15.62 0.09 -2.29
N ARG A 39 14.59 0.70 -1.72
CA ARG A 39 14.33 0.67 -0.26
C ARG A 39 14.08 -0.75 0.26
N MET A 40 13.29 -1.54 -0.47
CA MET A 40 12.98 -2.95 -0.16
C MET A 40 14.24 -3.81 -0.16
N ASN A 41 15.04 -3.74 -1.22
CA ASN A 41 16.27 -4.53 -1.33
C ASN A 41 17.37 -4.05 -0.38
N GLY A 42 17.44 -2.74 -0.11
CA GLY A 42 18.39 -2.13 0.83
C GLY A 42 18.00 -2.29 2.31
N GLY A 43 16.82 -2.82 2.61
CA GLY A 43 16.33 -3.02 3.97
C GLY A 43 15.81 -1.77 4.66
N GLU A 44 15.72 -0.64 3.95
CA GLU A 44 15.25 0.64 4.50
C GLU A 44 13.83 0.57 5.06
N TYR A 45 13.02 -0.42 4.66
CA TYR A 45 11.68 -0.65 5.19
C TYR A 45 11.64 -1.20 6.63
N TYR A 46 12.74 -1.70 7.18
CA TYR A 46 12.81 -2.20 8.57
C TYR A 46 13.93 -1.58 9.42
N GLN A 47 14.87 -0.86 8.80
CA GLN A 47 15.99 -0.22 9.51
C GLN A 47 16.15 1.27 9.19
N GLY A 48 15.46 1.78 8.17
CA GLY A 48 15.55 3.16 7.73
C GLY A 48 14.52 4.07 8.40
N GLN A 49 14.64 5.38 8.13
CA GLN A 49 13.62 6.35 8.52
C GLN A 49 12.37 6.16 7.64
N PRO A 50 11.17 6.00 8.24
CA PRO A 50 9.91 5.88 7.50
C PRO A 50 9.63 7.11 6.62
N MET A 51 9.24 6.88 5.37
CA MET A 51 8.63 7.87 4.49
C MET A 51 7.19 8.15 4.91
N ALA A 52 6.49 7.10 5.34
CA ALA A 52 5.17 7.19 5.94
C ALA A 52 4.98 6.05 6.95
N GLU A 53 4.35 6.36 8.07
CA GLU A 53 4.02 5.37 9.10
C GLU A 53 2.92 4.42 8.64
N VAL A 54 3.06 3.14 8.96
CA VAL A 54 2.10 2.09 8.64
C VAL A 54 0.74 2.37 9.30
N SER A 55 0.72 2.96 10.50
CA SER A 55 -0.51 3.34 11.20
C SER A 55 -1.35 4.35 10.41
N LEU A 56 -0.71 5.38 9.85
CA LEU A 56 -1.36 6.39 9.01
C LEU A 56 -1.90 5.76 7.72
N ALA A 57 -1.11 4.87 7.09
CA ALA A 57 -1.54 4.14 5.91
C ALA A 57 -2.75 3.25 6.19
N ARG A 58 -2.76 2.52 7.32
CA ARG A 58 -3.89 1.68 7.75
C ARG A 58 -5.14 2.51 8.01
N ALA A 59 -5.01 3.66 8.67
CA ALA A 59 -6.13 4.56 8.95
C ALA A 59 -6.76 5.11 7.67
N LEU A 60 -5.93 5.49 6.68
CA LEU A 60 -6.42 5.91 5.36
C LEU A 60 -7.07 4.74 4.61
N ALA A 61 -6.45 3.57 4.63
CA ALA A 61 -6.95 2.42 3.90
C ALA A 61 -8.31 1.92 4.40
N ALA A 62 -8.55 1.98 5.72
CA ALA A 62 -9.85 1.72 6.31
C ALA A 62 -10.94 2.69 5.79
N LYS A 63 -10.61 3.98 5.60
CA LYS A 63 -11.56 4.96 5.03
C LYS A 63 -11.90 4.66 3.58
N VAL A 64 -10.90 4.23 2.78
CA VAL A 64 -11.09 3.85 1.37
C VAL A 64 -11.96 2.59 1.25
N LEU A 65 -11.67 1.54 2.02
CA LEU A 65 -12.50 0.32 2.04
C LEU A 65 -13.94 0.61 2.48
N ASN A 66 -14.12 1.45 3.50
CA ASN A 66 -15.45 1.85 3.94
C ASN A 66 -16.21 2.63 2.86
N LEU A 67 -15.53 3.50 2.10
CA LEU A 67 -16.12 4.20 0.96
C LEU A 67 -16.51 3.21 -0.14
N ALA A 68 -15.62 2.31 -0.53
CA ALA A 68 -15.86 1.30 -1.55
C ALA A 68 -17.05 0.40 -1.20
N LYS A 69 -17.15 -0.03 0.06
CA LYS A 69 -18.30 -0.80 0.57
C LYS A 69 -19.61 -0.04 0.43
N ARG A 70 -19.65 1.25 0.80
CA ARG A 70 -20.86 2.09 0.64
C ARG A 70 -21.26 2.27 -0.82
N LEU A 71 -20.28 2.30 -1.72
CA LEU A 71 -20.48 2.49 -3.16
C LEU A 71 -20.61 1.16 -3.94
N THR A 72 -20.59 0.02 -3.25
CA THR A 72 -20.59 -1.32 -3.87
C THR A 72 -19.50 -1.50 -4.93
N VAL A 73 -18.28 -1.04 -4.64
CA VAL A 73 -17.09 -1.17 -5.49
C VAL A 73 -16.19 -2.29 -4.97
N SER A 74 -15.72 -3.14 -5.88
CA SER A 74 -14.76 -4.21 -5.59
C SER A 74 -13.32 -3.68 -5.66
N LEU A 75 -12.52 -3.92 -4.63
CA LEU A 75 -11.12 -3.49 -4.55
C LEU A 75 -10.17 -4.63 -4.07
N PRO A 76 -10.13 -5.80 -4.74
CA PRO A 76 -9.38 -6.97 -4.27
C PRO A 76 -7.87 -6.73 -4.13
N VAL A 77 -7.23 -6.00 -5.04
CA VAL A 77 -5.80 -5.67 -4.92
C VAL A 77 -5.56 -4.72 -3.76
N TYR A 78 -6.47 -3.77 -3.53
CA TYR A 78 -6.41 -2.91 -2.37
C TYR A 78 -6.55 -3.67 -1.04
N GLU A 79 -7.43 -4.68 -1.00
CA GLU A 79 -7.60 -5.56 0.18
C GLU A 79 -6.33 -6.35 0.49
N VAL A 80 -5.63 -6.86 -0.54
CA VAL A 80 -4.32 -7.50 -0.35
C VAL A 80 -3.33 -6.53 0.30
N ALA A 81 -3.23 -5.30 -0.19
CA ALA A 81 -2.35 -4.30 0.39
C ALA A 81 -2.73 -3.95 1.85
N VAL A 82 -4.02 -3.86 2.17
CA VAL A 82 -4.51 -3.64 3.54
C VAL A 82 -4.10 -4.77 4.48
N ASN A 83 -4.21 -6.02 4.03
CA ASN A 83 -3.79 -7.19 4.80
C ASN A 83 -2.28 -7.17 5.04
N HIS A 84 -1.48 -6.83 4.02
CA HIS A 84 -0.04 -6.68 4.18
C HIS A 84 0.35 -5.55 5.13
N LEU A 85 -0.36 -4.42 5.13
CA LEU A 85 -0.15 -3.33 6.10
C LEU A 85 -0.45 -3.80 7.53
N ALA A 86 -1.45 -4.66 7.73
CA ALA A 86 -1.74 -5.22 9.05
C ALA A 86 -0.62 -6.16 9.54
N VAL A 87 -0.04 -6.96 8.65
CA VAL A 87 1.13 -7.80 8.96
C VAL A 87 2.36 -6.94 9.24
N ALA A 88 2.60 -5.90 8.44
CA ALA A 88 3.71 -4.96 8.63
C ALA A 88 3.62 -4.26 9.99
N ASP A 89 2.46 -3.74 10.37
CA ASP A 89 2.23 -3.13 11.69
C ASP A 89 2.47 -4.15 12.83
N LYS A 90 1.99 -5.39 12.67
CA LYS A 90 2.22 -6.45 13.65
C LYS A 90 3.72 -6.75 13.87
N LEU A 91 4.55 -6.62 12.84
CA LEU A 91 5.96 -7.03 12.87
C LEU A 91 6.94 -5.87 13.07
N ALA A 92 6.60 -4.65 12.62
CA ALA A 92 7.43 -3.45 12.68
C ALA A 92 6.88 -2.36 13.61
N GLY A 93 5.66 -2.54 14.14
CA GLY A 93 4.97 -1.55 14.98
C GLY A 93 4.28 -0.44 14.17
N PRO A 94 3.48 0.41 14.84
CA PRO A 94 2.63 1.42 14.21
C PRO A 94 3.44 2.55 13.53
N GLU A 95 4.67 2.79 13.98
CA GLU A 95 5.62 3.76 13.40
C GLU A 95 6.47 3.14 12.29
N GLY A 96 6.28 1.86 11.96
CA GLY A 96 6.99 1.18 10.89
C GLY A 96 6.72 1.80 9.51
N GLU A 97 7.60 1.56 8.55
CA GLU A 97 7.51 2.09 7.19
C GLU A 97 6.39 1.44 6.35
N ILE A 98 5.71 2.21 5.51
CA ILE A 98 4.61 1.74 4.64
C ILE A 98 5.05 0.66 3.65
N THR A 99 6.31 0.69 3.18
CA THR A 99 6.89 -0.35 2.32
C THR A 99 7.22 -1.64 3.05
N GLY A 100 6.95 -1.72 4.37
CA GLY A 100 6.98 -2.95 5.16
C GLY A 100 6.04 -4.04 4.67
N ILE A 101 5.09 -3.72 3.76
CA ILE A 101 4.32 -4.70 2.99
C ILE A 101 5.22 -5.71 2.24
N TYR A 102 6.44 -5.31 1.85
CA TYR A 102 7.40 -6.25 1.28
C TYR A 102 7.84 -7.32 2.29
N GLY A 103 8.10 -6.93 3.53
CA GLY A 103 8.37 -7.86 4.63
C GLY A 103 7.17 -8.77 4.92
N ALA A 104 5.95 -8.27 4.79
CA ALA A 104 4.74 -9.10 4.90
C ALA A 104 4.70 -10.18 3.81
N VAL A 105 4.93 -9.81 2.54
CA VAL A 105 4.99 -10.76 1.41
C VAL A 105 6.13 -11.78 1.59
N ARG A 106 7.28 -11.36 2.13
CA ARG A 106 8.38 -12.27 2.50
C ARG A 106 7.90 -13.34 3.49
N VAL A 107 7.21 -12.93 4.55
CA VAL A 107 6.67 -13.84 5.58
C VAL A 107 5.63 -14.80 4.98
N GLU A 108 4.72 -14.31 4.15
CA GLU A 108 3.76 -15.15 3.42
C GLU A 108 4.44 -16.17 2.51
N SER A 109 5.67 -15.86 2.06
CA SER A 109 6.49 -16.72 1.21
C SER A 109 7.48 -17.61 1.98
N GLY A 110 7.35 -17.69 3.31
CA GLY A 110 8.21 -18.53 4.15
C GLY A 110 9.60 -17.96 4.46
N LEU A 111 9.84 -16.67 4.19
CA LEU A 111 11.07 -15.96 4.54
C LEU A 111 10.90 -15.16 5.85
N GLY A 112 12.01 -14.68 6.41
CA GLY A 112 11.97 -13.69 7.49
C GLY A 112 11.42 -12.34 7.02
N PHE A 113 10.79 -11.60 7.95
CA PHE A 113 10.28 -10.25 7.68
C PHE A 113 11.37 -9.31 7.20
N GLN A 114 12.56 -9.37 7.82
CA GLN A 114 13.73 -8.61 7.41
C GLN A 114 14.46 -9.31 6.26
N ASN A 115 15.29 -8.55 5.56
CA ASN A 115 16.18 -9.12 4.56
C ASN A 115 17.19 -10.04 5.26
N SER A 116 17.33 -11.27 4.78
CA SER A 116 18.45 -12.12 5.15
C SER A 116 19.71 -11.43 4.64
N GLY A 117 20.61 -11.02 5.54
CA GLY A 117 21.89 -10.44 5.16
C GLY A 117 22.63 -11.36 4.19
N LYS A 118 23.40 -10.75 3.27
CA LYS A 118 24.48 -11.46 2.58
C LYS A 118 25.50 -11.98 3.57
#